data_AF-A0AA36BCW8-F1
#
_entry.id   AF-A0AA36BCW8-F1
#
_cell.length_a   1.000
_cell.length_b   1.000
_cell.length_c   1.000
_cell.angle_alpha   90.00
_cell.angle_beta   90.00
_cell.angle_gamma   90.00
#
_symmetry.space_group_name_H-M   'P 1'
#
loop_
_entity.id
_entity.type
_entity.pdbx_description
1 polymer ?
#
loop_
_entity_poly.entity_id
_entity_poly.type
_entity_poly.pdbx_seq_one_letter_code
_entity_poly.pdbx_strand_id
1 'polypeptide(L)'
;MNFTGPAVIDWENWRPLFQRNFGNKRIYQSASRKLVKRQHPTWNRSQINREAKIEFERAARELMESTLNLGEKLRNGARWGFYGFPRIYRKHLNKTRIDNDRLDWLFSSSTGLYPSIYLHSKYDSWQKKYNFVTNTLNETFRIYDKFCLRNKTIVVPYARFRYTKPEVFYVKNELMLSLLLPATIGSAGVVLWDSSLDFRNQRHCQLMKNYLTTTLGPFVKRLTETFQFCSESLCNGNGRCVQPPETINGRFRDVRKINTIGYYKRKYFERQEFKILLRMMNNDVSHTFERDIKKTFACKCYLGWKGKHCQFHQRSFQ
;
A
#
# COMPACT_ATOMS: atom_id res chain seq x y z
N MET A 1 -13.20 -9.39 -24.33
CA MET A 1 -12.98 -8.14 -23.57
C MET A 1 -11.67 -8.26 -22.78
N ASN A 2 -10.65 -7.46 -23.12
CA ASN A 2 -9.34 -7.48 -22.47
C ASN A 2 -9.29 -6.41 -21.36
N PHE A 3 -9.80 -6.73 -20.17
CA PHE A 3 -9.71 -5.82 -19.02
C PHE A 3 -8.26 -5.75 -18.49
N THR A 4 -7.72 -4.54 -18.32
CA THR A 4 -6.33 -4.28 -17.90
C THR A 4 -6.19 -3.45 -16.62
N GLY A 5 -7.31 -3.09 -16.01
CA GLY A 5 -7.36 -2.24 -14.82
C GLY A 5 -7.14 -3.02 -13.51
N PRO A 6 -7.23 -2.30 -12.35
CA PRO A 6 -7.29 -2.92 -11.03
C PRO A 6 -8.47 -3.90 -10.90
N ALA A 7 -8.18 -5.15 -10.51
CA ALA A 7 -9.17 -6.18 -10.20
C ALA A 7 -9.05 -6.53 -8.71
N VAL A 8 -9.81 -5.80 -7.89
CA VAL A 8 -9.69 -5.86 -6.43
C VAL A 8 -10.72 -6.80 -5.84
N ILE A 9 -10.26 -7.84 -5.15
CA ILE A 9 -11.12 -8.78 -4.41
C ILE A 9 -11.24 -8.28 -2.97
N ASP A 10 -12.44 -7.84 -2.59
CA ASP A 10 -12.72 -7.36 -1.24
C ASP A 10 -13.15 -8.50 -0.32
N TRP A 11 -12.16 -9.26 0.18
CA TRP A 11 -12.38 -10.35 1.12
C TRP A 11 -11.94 -9.95 2.52
N GLU A 12 -12.92 -9.62 3.38
CA GLU A 12 -12.63 -9.16 4.74
C GLU A 12 -13.10 -10.12 5.83
N ASN A 13 -13.86 -11.17 5.52
CA ASN A 13 -14.51 -12.03 6.50
C ASN A 13 -13.52 -12.72 7.45
N TRP A 14 -12.50 -13.38 6.89
CA TRP A 14 -11.42 -14.05 7.62
C TRP A 14 -10.05 -13.68 7.02
N ARG A 15 -8.96 -14.06 7.68
CA ARG A 15 -7.58 -13.82 7.25
C ARG A 15 -6.87 -15.17 7.04
N PRO A 16 -6.00 -15.31 6.03
CA PRO A 16 -5.45 -16.61 5.65
C PRO A 16 -4.55 -17.25 6.71
N LEU A 17 -3.98 -16.46 7.62
CA LEU A 17 -3.25 -16.98 8.77
C LEU A 17 -4.19 -17.14 9.96
N PHE A 18 -4.31 -18.36 10.47
CA PHE A 18 -5.25 -18.72 11.54
C PHE A 18 -5.15 -17.77 12.74
N GLN A 19 -3.93 -17.49 13.17
CA GLN A 19 -3.64 -16.62 14.34
C GLN A 19 -4.01 -15.15 14.11
N ARG A 20 -4.13 -14.69 12.86
CA ARG A 20 -4.57 -13.33 12.55
C ARG A 20 -6.08 -13.16 12.63
N ASN A 21 -6.86 -14.22 12.82
CA ASN A 21 -8.31 -14.16 13.03
C ASN A 21 -8.69 -13.77 14.48
N PHE A 22 -8.20 -12.62 14.94
CA PHE A 22 -8.54 -12.04 16.24
C PHE A 22 -9.74 -11.08 16.18
N GLY A 23 -10.20 -10.59 17.33
CA GLY A 23 -11.38 -9.72 17.45
C GLY A 23 -12.66 -10.49 17.11
N ASN A 24 -13.56 -9.86 16.35
CA ASN A 24 -14.78 -10.51 15.86
C ASN A 24 -14.52 -11.72 14.94
N LYS A 25 -13.29 -11.88 14.43
CA LYS A 25 -12.91 -13.03 13.58
C LYS A 25 -12.53 -14.28 14.37
N ARG A 26 -12.53 -14.24 15.71
CA ARG A 26 -12.29 -15.43 16.55
C ARG A 26 -13.29 -16.55 16.29
N ILE A 27 -14.47 -16.23 15.75
CA ILE A 27 -15.47 -17.21 15.34
C ILE A 27 -14.91 -18.26 14.38
N TYR A 28 -14.05 -17.87 13.42
CA TYR A 28 -13.42 -18.81 12.48
C TYR A 28 -12.47 -19.78 13.21
N GLN A 29 -11.69 -19.27 14.16
CA GLN A 29 -10.82 -20.14 14.97
C GLN A 29 -11.62 -21.13 15.81
N SER A 30 -12.71 -20.68 16.43
CA SER A 30 -13.59 -21.53 17.23
C SER A 30 -14.30 -22.58 16.38
N ALA A 31 -14.79 -22.21 15.20
CA ALA A 31 -15.44 -23.12 14.27
C ALA A 31 -14.48 -24.21 13.77
N SER A 32 -13.25 -23.85 13.37
CA SER A 32 -12.24 -24.84 12.94
C SER A 32 -11.90 -25.84 14.06
N ARG A 33 -11.73 -25.38 15.31
CA ARG A 33 -11.48 -26.29 16.45
C ARG A 33 -12.67 -27.22 16.72
N LYS A 34 -13.91 -26.72 16.60
CA LYS A 34 -15.12 -27.54 16.77
C LYS A 34 -15.23 -28.61 15.67
N LEU A 35 -14.89 -28.25 14.43
CA LEU A 35 -14.86 -29.18 13.30
C LEU A 35 -13.89 -30.34 13.56
N VAL A 36 -12.65 -30.01 13.90
CA VAL A 36 -11.60 -31.00 14.22
C VAL A 36 -11.99 -31.86 15.44
N LYS A 37 -12.56 -31.26 16.50
CA LYS A 37 -13.02 -32.03 17.67
C LYS A 37 -14.11 -33.05 17.31
N ARG A 38 -15.00 -32.70 16.40
CA ARG A 38 -16.07 -33.60 15.92
C ARG A 38 -15.51 -34.77 15.12
N GLN A 39 -14.49 -34.51 14.29
CA GLN A 39 -13.80 -35.55 13.51
C GLN A 39 -12.88 -36.43 14.36
N HIS A 40 -12.33 -35.86 15.43
CA HIS A 40 -11.41 -36.54 16.34
C HIS A 40 -11.85 -36.38 17.82
N PRO A 41 -12.91 -37.07 18.28
CA PRO A 41 -13.48 -36.89 19.61
C PRO A 41 -12.52 -37.23 20.76
N THR A 42 -11.54 -38.09 20.54
CA THR A 42 -10.55 -38.53 21.55
C THR A 42 -9.33 -37.63 21.61
N TRP A 43 -9.11 -36.74 20.63
CA TRP A 43 -7.93 -35.88 20.61
C TRP A 43 -7.95 -34.86 21.75
N ASN A 44 -6.75 -34.58 22.26
CA ASN A 44 -6.54 -33.55 23.27
C ASN A 44 -6.54 -32.14 22.65
N ARG A 45 -6.57 -31.13 23.52
CA ARG A 45 -6.65 -29.72 23.11
C ARG A 45 -5.48 -29.26 22.23
N SER A 46 -4.27 -29.79 22.46
CA SER A 46 -3.08 -29.41 21.68
C SER A 46 -3.17 -29.93 20.25
N GLN A 47 -3.53 -31.21 20.09
CA GLN A 47 -3.75 -31.86 18.80
C GLN A 47 -4.84 -31.11 18.00
N ILE A 48 -5.98 -30.82 18.64
CA ILE A 48 -7.08 -30.07 18.00
C ILE A 48 -6.64 -28.68 17.55
N ASN A 49 -5.92 -27.94 18.40
CA ASN A 49 -5.45 -26.60 18.05
C ASN A 49 -4.45 -26.61 16.90
N ARG A 50 -3.56 -27.61 16.86
CA ARG A 50 -2.56 -27.78 15.79
C ARG A 50 -3.26 -28.08 14.47
N GLU A 51 -4.16 -29.06 14.45
CA GLU A 51 -4.84 -29.49 13.23
C GLU A 51 -5.80 -28.41 12.71
N ALA A 52 -6.58 -27.78 13.60
CA ALA A 52 -7.47 -26.69 13.20
C ALA A 52 -6.73 -25.52 12.55
N LYS A 53 -5.49 -25.26 12.95
CA LYS A 53 -4.62 -24.28 12.28
C LYS A 53 -4.19 -24.79 10.90
N ILE A 54 -3.73 -26.03 10.79
CA ILE A 54 -3.24 -26.62 9.54
C ILE A 54 -4.36 -26.66 8.49
N GLU A 55 -5.51 -27.23 8.83
CA GLU A 55 -6.66 -27.34 7.92
C GLU A 55 -7.16 -25.96 7.48
N PHE A 56 -7.29 -25.01 8.42
CA PHE A 56 -7.74 -23.66 8.10
C PHE A 56 -6.75 -22.94 7.16
N GLU A 57 -5.45 -22.93 7.48
CA GLU A 57 -4.46 -22.22 6.66
C GLU A 57 -4.31 -22.89 5.28
N ARG A 58 -4.45 -24.22 5.17
CA ARG A 58 -4.47 -24.95 3.90
C ARG A 58 -5.67 -24.55 3.04
N ALA A 59 -6.88 -24.66 3.59
CA ALA A 59 -8.11 -24.32 2.87
C ALA A 59 -8.17 -22.84 2.49
N ALA A 60 -7.68 -21.95 3.38
CA ALA A 60 -7.60 -20.52 3.10
C ALA A 60 -6.65 -20.22 1.93
N ARG A 61 -5.48 -20.88 1.88
CA ARG A 61 -4.54 -20.76 0.76
C ARG A 61 -5.19 -21.25 -0.53
N GLU A 62 -5.70 -22.47 -0.54
CA GLU A 62 -6.31 -23.08 -1.71
C GLU A 62 -7.39 -22.18 -2.32
N LEU A 63 -8.29 -21.65 -1.49
CA LEU A 63 -9.39 -20.81 -1.95
C LEU A 63 -8.91 -19.44 -2.46
N MET A 64 -8.01 -18.76 -1.74
CA MET A 64 -7.54 -17.44 -2.16
C MET A 64 -6.61 -17.50 -3.38
N GLU A 65 -5.70 -18.48 -3.42
CA GLU A 65 -4.73 -18.65 -4.50
C GLU A 65 -5.42 -19.10 -5.80
N SER A 66 -6.33 -20.08 -5.72
CA SER A 66 -7.11 -20.50 -6.90
C SER A 66 -7.99 -19.38 -7.45
N THR A 67 -8.54 -18.52 -6.59
CA THR A 67 -9.32 -17.34 -7.02
C THR A 67 -8.47 -16.37 -7.83
N LEU A 68 -7.25 -16.05 -7.38
CA LEU A 68 -6.32 -15.19 -8.12
C LEU A 68 -5.92 -15.83 -9.46
N ASN A 69 -5.56 -17.12 -9.43
CA ASN A 69 -5.15 -17.86 -10.62
C ASN A 69 -6.27 -17.94 -11.66
N LEU A 70 -7.51 -18.16 -11.22
CA LEU A 70 -8.67 -18.16 -12.12
C LEU A 70 -8.92 -16.77 -12.71
N GLY A 71 -8.85 -15.72 -11.90
CA GLY A 71 -8.97 -14.34 -12.38
C GLY A 71 -7.92 -14.00 -13.43
N GLU A 72 -6.68 -14.37 -13.17
CA GLU A 72 -5.54 -14.18 -14.08
C GLU A 72 -5.70 -14.99 -15.38
N LYS A 73 -6.17 -16.24 -15.30
CA LYS A 73 -6.46 -17.08 -16.48
C LYS A 73 -7.55 -16.46 -17.35
N LEU A 74 -8.60 -15.90 -16.75
CA LEU A 74 -9.73 -15.32 -17.47
C LEU A 74 -9.45 -13.90 -17.98
N ARG A 75 -8.61 -13.13 -17.27
CA ARG A 75 -8.30 -11.72 -17.56
C ARG A 75 -6.83 -11.43 -17.23
N ASN A 76 -5.93 -11.90 -18.10
CA ASN A 76 -4.47 -11.84 -17.91
C ASN A 76 -3.85 -10.43 -17.89
N GLY A 77 -4.57 -9.43 -18.42
CA GLY A 77 -4.15 -8.04 -18.41
C GLY A 77 -4.50 -7.31 -17.10
N ALA A 78 -5.44 -7.86 -16.33
CA ALA A 78 -5.96 -7.23 -15.13
C ALA A 78 -4.94 -7.32 -13.98
N ARG A 79 -5.10 -6.43 -13.00
CA ARG A 79 -4.21 -6.35 -11.84
C ARG A 79 -4.94 -6.95 -10.63
N TRP A 80 -4.84 -8.25 -10.47
CA TRP A 80 -5.53 -9.03 -9.45
C TRP A 80 -4.85 -8.93 -8.10
N GLY A 81 -5.64 -8.68 -7.06
CA GLY A 81 -5.15 -8.70 -5.70
C GLY A 81 -6.26 -8.53 -4.67
N PHE A 82 -5.95 -8.88 -3.43
CA PHE A 82 -6.89 -8.73 -2.33
C PHE A 82 -6.77 -7.36 -1.67
N TYR A 83 -7.92 -6.73 -1.42
CA TYR A 83 -7.97 -5.51 -0.62
C TYR A 83 -7.35 -5.71 0.76
N GLY A 84 -6.56 -4.71 1.17
CA GLY A 84 -5.91 -4.64 2.46
C GLY A 84 -4.58 -5.37 2.53
N PHE A 85 -4.13 -6.12 1.52
CA PHE A 85 -2.88 -6.88 1.58
C PHE A 85 -1.70 -6.14 0.91
N PRO A 86 -0.49 -6.14 1.52
CA PRO A 86 -0.18 -6.71 2.85
C PRO A 86 -0.77 -5.89 4.01
N ARG A 87 -1.18 -6.58 5.09
CA ARG A 87 -1.70 -5.93 6.30
C ARG A 87 -0.57 -5.64 7.29
N ILE A 88 -0.58 -4.44 7.87
CA ILE A 88 0.30 -4.06 8.99
C ILE A 88 -0.46 -3.91 10.31
N TYR A 89 0.03 -4.53 11.39
CA TYR A 89 -0.51 -4.35 12.74
C TYR A 89 0.45 -3.56 13.63
N ARG A 90 0.03 -2.34 14.01
CA ARG A 90 0.86 -1.35 14.75
C ARG A 90 1.57 -1.92 15.98
N LYS A 91 0.91 -2.77 16.77
CA LYS A 91 1.47 -3.33 18.02
C LYS A 91 2.57 -4.37 17.79
N HIS A 92 2.69 -4.95 16.60
CA HIS A 92 3.54 -6.12 16.35
C HIS A 92 4.20 -6.09 14.96
N LEU A 93 4.93 -5.02 14.64
CA LEU A 93 5.54 -4.83 13.30
C LEU A 93 6.44 -6.02 12.88
N ASN A 94 7.31 -6.54 13.75
CA ASN A 94 8.24 -7.63 13.42
C ASN A 94 7.49 -8.91 13.07
N LYS A 95 6.58 -9.30 13.97
CA LYS A 95 5.72 -10.47 13.76
C LYS A 95 4.88 -10.32 12.51
N THR A 96 4.41 -9.11 12.23
CA THR A 96 3.65 -8.81 11.02
C THR A 96 4.46 -9.06 9.76
N ARG A 97 5.73 -8.64 9.72
CA ARG A 97 6.63 -8.90 8.58
C ARG A 97 6.88 -10.39 8.37
N ILE A 98 7.15 -11.12 9.45
CA ILE A 98 7.33 -12.59 9.41
C ILE A 98 6.06 -13.27 8.90
N ASP A 99 4.91 -12.88 9.42
CA ASP A 99 3.63 -13.43 8.98
C ASP A 99 3.32 -13.05 7.52
N ASN A 100 3.71 -11.86 7.04
CA ASN A 100 3.56 -11.52 5.62
C ASN A 100 4.51 -12.36 4.75
N ASP A 101 5.71 -12.67 5.23
CA ASP A 101 6.60 -13.60 4.51
C ASP A 101 6.01 -15.02 4.39
N ARG A 102 5.16 -15.45 5.32
CA ARG A 102 4.40 -16.73 5.23
C ARG A 102 3.23 -16.69 4.22
N LEU A 103 2.97 -15.53 3.63
CA LEU A 103 1.96 -15.31 2.59
C LEU A 103 2.61 -15.05 1.22
N ASP A 104 3.85 -15.50 1.02
CA ASP A 104 4.57 -15.42 -0.25
C ASP A 104 3.72 -15.95 -1.43
N TRP A 105 3.00 -17.06 -1.23
CA TRP A 105 2.07 -17.64 -2.22
C TRP A 105 0.99 -16.67 -2.68
N LEU A 106 0.48 -15.82 -1.78
CA LEU A 106 -0.55 -14.82 -2.08
C LEU A 106 0.04 -13.73 -2.97
N PHE A 107 1.22 -13.25 -2.62
CA PHE A 107 1.88 -12.13 -3.31
C PHE A 107 2.48 -12.54 -4.66
N SER A 108 2.98 -13.76 -4.75
CA SER A 108 3.51 -14.33 -6.00
C SER A 108 2.41 -14.56 -7.03
N SER A 109 1.19 -14.87 -6.56
CA SER A 109 -0.01 -15.02 -7.41
C SER A 109 -0.74 -13.70 -7.69
N SER A 110 -0.31 -12.58 -7.09
CA SER A 110 -0.96 -11.28 -7.24
C SER A 110 -0.32 -10.42 -8.33
N THR A 111 -1.14 -9.78 -9.15
CA THR A 111 -0.73 -8.78 -10.15
C THR A 111 -1.13 -7.36 -9.75
N GLY A 112 -1.66 -7.18 -8.54
CA GLY A 112 -1.83 -5.90 -7.84
C GLY A 112 -1.71 -6.07 -6.32
N LEU A 113 -1.08 -5.10 -5.64
CA LEU A 113 -1.07 -4.99 -4.17
C LEU A 113 -1.92 -3.78 -3.75
N TYR A 114 -2.87 -4.02 -2.86
CA TYR A 114 -3.90 -3.06 -2.46
C TYR A 114 -3.93 -2.82 -0.95
N PRO A 115 -2.83 -2.36 -0.31
CA PRO A 115 -2.81 -2.15 1.13
C PRO A 115 -3.78 -1.03 1.54
N SER A 116 -4.39 -1.14 2.71
CA SER A 116 -5.19 -0.05 3.29
C SER A 116 -4.32 0.88 4.11
N ILE A 117 -4.35 2.17 3.78
CA ILE A 117 -3.63 3.25 4.50
C ILE A 117 -4.59 4.25 5.15
N TYR A 118 -5.80 3.81 5.49
CA TYR A 118 -6.84 4.66 6.07
C TYR A 118 -6.40 5.29 7.40
N LEU A 119 -6.53 6.61 7.54
CA LEU A 119 -6.25 7.26 8.82
C LEU A 119 -7.42 6.99 9.76
N HIS A 120 -7.18 6.20 10.81
CA HIS A 120 -8.24 5.66 11.66
C HIS A 120 -8.88 6.66 12.63
N SER A 121 -8.13 7.64 13.12
CA SER A 121 -8.60 8.59 14.14
C SER A 121 -8.14 10.01 13.83
N LYS A 122 -9.08 10.96 13.87
CA LYS A 122 -8.78 12.40 13.76
C LYS A 122 -7.85 12.85 14.89
N TYR A 123 -8.02 12.28 16.07
CA TYR A 123 -7.31 12.61 17.31
C TYR A 123 -5.92 11.98 17.42
N ASP A 124 -5.55 11.06 16.51
CA ASP A 124 -4.17 10.58 16.45
C ASP A 124 -3.22 11.75 16.10
N SER A 125 -2.06 11.80 16.76
CA SER A 125 -1.02 12.77 16.40
C SER A 125 -0.55 12.57 14.96
N TRP A 126 -0.05 13.65 14.35
CA TRP A 126 0.49 13.59 12.99
C TRP A 126 1.56 12.49 12.85
N GLN A 127 2.48 12.39 13.80
CA GLN A 127 3.55 11.38 13.76
C GLN A 127 3.00 9.94 13.80
N LYS A 128 1.92 9.71 14.54
CA LYS A 128 1.28 8.39 14.61
C LYS A 128 0.59 8.02 13.28
N LYS A 129 -0.04 9.00 12.62
CA LYS A 129 -0.62 8.84 11.28
C LYS A 129 0.48 8.59 10.24
N TYR A 130 1.52 9.42 10.22
CA TYR A 130 2.69 9.30 9.35
C TYR A 130 3.33 7.91 9.47
N ASN A 131 3.71 7.50 10.69
CA ASN A 131 4.32 6.20 10.93
C ASN A 131 3.45 5.04 10.45
N PHE A 132 2.13 5.13 10.57
CA PHE A 132 1.25 4.08 10.10
C PHE A 132 1.28 3.95 8.57
N VAL A 133 1.17 5.08 7.85
CA VAL A 133 1.19 5.07 6.39
C VAL A 133 2.55 4.61 5.88
N THR A 134 3.65 5.18 6.39
CA THR A 134 5.00 4.83 5.95
C THR A 134 5.36 3.38 6.24
N ASN A 135 5.04 2.85 7.42
CA ASN A 135 5.28 1.44 7.71
C ASN A 135 4.48 0.50 6.78
N THR A 136 3.25 0.88 6.45
CA THR A 136 2.41 0.10 5.52
C THR A 136 2.98 0.12 4.11
N LEU A 137 3.37 1.29 3.62
CA LEU A 137 3.98 1.46 2.29
C LEU A 137 5.33 0.74 2.20
N ASN A 138 6.21 0.92 3.20
CA ASN A 138 7.52 0.28 3.24
C ASN A 138 7.40 -1.24 3.25
N GLU A 139 6.46 -1.80 4.02
CA GLU A 139 6.20 -3.23 3.97
C GLU A 139 5.65 -3.68 2.62
N THR A 140 4.75 -2.89 2.03
CA THR A 140 4.18 -3.20 0.73
C THR A 140 5.26 -3.28 -0.34
N PHE A 141 6.18 -2.32 -0.38
CA PHE A 141 7.28 -2.34 -1.34
C PHE A 141 8.33 -3.40 -1.01
N ARG A 142 8.55 -3.74 0.26
CA ARG A 142 9.38 -4.90 0.64
C ARG A 142 8.80 -6.21 0.09
N ILE A 143 7.48 -6.40 0.24
CA ILE A 143 6.77 -7.58 -0.29
C ILE A 143 6.81 -7.60 -1.82
N TYR A 144 6.53 -6.45 -2.44
CA TYR A 144 6.62 -6.27 -3.88
C TYR A 144 8.00 -6.68 -4.41
N ASP A 145 9.07 -6.17 -3.81
CA ASP A 145 10.43 -6.45 -4.26
C ASP A 145 10.89 -7.89 -3.99
N LYS A 146 10.32 -8.54 -2.97
CA LYS A 146 10.71 -9.89 -2.53
C LYS A 146 9.94 -11.01 -3.25
N PHE A 147 8.65 -10.81 -3.53
CA PHE A 147 7.77 -11.90 -3.97
C PHE A 147 7.01 -11.63 -5.28
N CYS A 148 6.86 -10.36 -5.69
CA CYS A 148 6.01 -10.04 -6.84
C CYS A 148 6.78 -10.01 -8.17
N LEU A 149 6.06 -10.29 -9.27
CA LEU A 149 6.57 -10.17 -10.63
C LEU A 149 6.63 -8.69 -11.05
N ARG A 150 7.84 -8.11 -11.02
CA ARG A 150 8.04 -6.66 -11.21
C ARG A 150 7.51 -6.08 -12.53
N ASN A 151 7.41 -6.89 -13.57
CA ASN A 151 6.90 -6.49 -14.88
C ASN A 151 5.36 -6.50 -14.95
N LYS A 152 4.68 -7.04 -13.95
CA LYS A 152 3.24 -7.30 -13.98
C LYS A 152 2.49 -6.75 -12.77
N THR A 153 3.10 -6.76 -11.61
CA THR A 153 2.46 -6.32 -10.38
C THR A 153 2.47 -4.79 -10.28
N ILE A 154 1.36 -4.20 -9.85
CA ILE A 154 1.30 -2.78 -9.46
C ILE A 154 1.02 -2.63 -7.97
N VAL A 155 1.44 -1.52 -7.38
CA VAL A 155 1.08 -1.15 -6.01
C VAL A 155 0.11 0.02 -6.08
N VAL A 156 -1.09 -0.13 -5.53
CA VAL A 156 -2.13 0.90 -5.49
C VAL A 156 -2.80 0.88 -4.11
N PRO A 157 -2.31 1.64 -3.14
CA PRO A 157 -2.91 1.73 -1.82
C PRO A 157 -4.35 2.23 -1.87
N TYR A 158 -5.17 1.71 -0.98
CA TYR A 158 -6.49 2.25 -0.68
C TYR A 158 -6.37 3.33 0.39
N ALA A 159 -6.80 4.54 0.04
CA ALA A 159 -6.87 5.68 0.93
C ALA A 159 -8.32 6.16 1.08
N ARG A 160 -8.58 6.88 2.17
CA ARG A 160 -9.77 7.72 2.31
C ARG A 160 -9.38 9.18 2.17
N PHE A 161 -10.40 10.02 2.07
CA PHE A 161 -10.30 11.47 2.13
C PHE A 161 -11.11 12.05 3.29
N ARG A 162 -11.56 11.18 4.22
CA ARG A 162 -12.26 11.57 5.45
C ARG A 162 -12.12 10.50 6.55
N TYR A 163 -12.32 10.93 7.79
CA TYR A 163 -12.46 10.04 8.93
C TYR A 163 -13.89 9.47 8.97
N THR A 164 -14.05 8.25 9.48
CA THR A 164 -15.38 7.66 9.71
C THR A 164 -16.03 8.18 11.00
N LYS A 165 -15.22 8.43 12.04
CA LYS A 165 -15.69 8.87 13.36
C LYS A 165 -14.67 9.82 13.99
N PRO A 166 -14.99 11.12 14.15
CA PRO A 166 -16.14 11.82 13.55
C PRO A 166 -16.05 11.85 12.02
N GLU A 167 -17.17 12.00 11.33
CA GLU A 167 -17.23 12.15 9.86
C GLU A 167 -16.71 13.52 9.44
N VAL A 168 -15.41 13.60 9.15
CA VAL A 168 -14.74 14.87 8.82
C VAL A 168 -13.77 14.65 7.68
N PHE A 169 -13.89 15.49 6.64
CA PHE A 169 -12.96 15.50 5.51
C PHE A 169 -11.53 15.78 5.95
N TYR A 170 -10.58 15.18 5.25
CA TYR A 170 -9.16 15.40 5.45
C TYR A 170 -8.79 16.82 5.06
N VAL A 171 -8.05 17.50 5.94
CA VAL A 171 -7.40 18.75 5.56
C VAL A 171 -6.09 18.45 4.83
N LYS A 172 -5.40 19.49 4.37
CA LYS A 172 -4.18 19.34 3.54
C LYS A 172 -3.15 18.38 4.14
N ASN A 173 -2.93 18.44 5.46
CA ASN A 173 -1.95 17.57 6.15
C ASN A 173 -2.30 16.09 6.02
N GLU A 174 -3.55 15.71 6.23
CA GLU A 174 -4.03 14.34 6.03
C GLU A 174 -4.00 13.90 4.56
N LEU A 175 -4.31 14.80 3.62
CA LEU A 175 -4.21 14.50 2.19
C LEU A 175 -2.75 14.23 1.78
N MET A 176 -1.79 14.95 2.35
CA MET A 176 -0.37 14.65 2.13
C MET A 176 0.00 13.25 2.63
N LEU A 177 -0.45 12.86 3.81
CA LEU A 177 -0.20 11.51 4.30
C LEU A 177 -0.86 10.46 3.40
N SER A 178 -2.09 10.72 2.94
CA SER A 178 -2.90 9.74 2.22
C SER A 178 -2.60 9.62 0.73
N LEU A 179 -2.05 10.67 0.11
CA LEU A 179 -1.85 10.76 -1.35
C LEU A 179 -0.42 11.08 -1.75
N LEU A 180 0.23 12.04 -1.07
CA LEU A 180 1.60 12.42 -1.40
C LEU A 180 2.60 11.32 -1.00
N LEU A 181 2.48 10.73 0.19
CA LEU A 181 3.41 9.66 0.60
C LEU A 181 3.39 8.43 -0.32
N PRO A 182 2.22 7.92 -0.78
CA PRO A 182 2.19 6.90 -1.83
C PRO A 182 2.89 7.32 -3.12
N ALA A 183 2.71 8.56 -3.56
CA ALA A 183 3.37 9.07 -4.76
C ALA A 183 4.89 9.12 -4.60
N THR A 184 5.40 9.61 -3.45
CA THR A 184 6.84 9.74 -3.20
C THR A 184 7.55 8.39 -3.14
N ILE A 185 6.89 7.29 -2.79
CA ILE A 185 7.51 5.96 -2.78
C ILE A 185 7.35 5.20 -4.11
N GLY A 186 6.72 5.82 -5.12
CA GLY A 186 6.57 5.25 -6.46
C GLY A 186 5.37 4.31 -6.62
N SER A 187 4.32 4.50 -5.81
CA SER A 187 3.03 3.86 -6.05
C SER A 187 2.53 4.12 -7.48
N ALA A 188 1.78 3.18 -8.06
CA ALA A 188 1.18 3.36 -9.38
C ALA A 188 -0.02 4.32 -9.36
N GLY A 189 -0.57 4.56 -8.18
CA GLY A 189 -1.67 5.46 -7.93
C GLY A 189 -2.20 5.25 -6.51
N VAL A 190 -3.41 5.72 -6.26
CA VAL A 190 -4.15 5.49 -5.01
C VAL A 190 -5.62 5.27 -5.38
N VAL A 191 -6.28 4.31 -4.74
CA VAL A 191 -7.75 4.22 -4.79
C VAL A 191 -8.31 5.08 -3.67
N LEU A 192 -9.08 6.11 -4.03
CA LEU A 192 -9.87 6.88 -3.07
C LEU A 192 -11.21 6.18 -2.88
N TRP A 193 -11.38 5.55 -1.72
CA TRP A 193 -12.59 4.77 -1.40
C TRP A 193 -13.43 5.44 -0.33
N ASP A 194 -14.74 5.34 -0.49
CA ASP A 194 -15.73 5.74 0.50
C ASP A 194 -16.96 4.83 0.43
N SER A 195 -17.81 4.83 1.46
CA SER A 195 -18.99 3.97 1.49
C SER A 195 -20.16 4.61 0.77
N SER A 196 -20.98 3.81 0.09
CA SER A 196 -22.22 4.28 -0.53
C SER A 196 -23.20 4.87 0.50
N LEU A 197 -23.09 4.47 1.76
CA LEU A 197 -23.86 5.02 2.88
C LEU A 197 -23.67 6.54 3.03
N ASP A 198 -22.49 7.04 2.64
CA ASP A 198 -22.10 8.42 2.82
C ASP A 198 -22.69 9.36 1.76
N PHE A 199 -23.31 8.81 0.70
CA PHE A 199 -23.87 9.58 -0.42
C PHE A 199 -25.38 9.39 -0.56
N ARG A 200 -26.06 8.98 0.51
CA ARG A 200 -27.51 8.68 0.49
C ARG A 200 -28.43 9.89 0.45
N ASN A 201 -27.93 11.09 0.74
CA ASN A 201 -28.74 12.31 0.76
C ASN A 201 -28.06 13.47 0.04
N GLN A 202 -28.89 14.40 -0.44
CA GLN A 202 -28.43 15.57 -1.22
C GLN A 202 -27.41 16.42 -0.45
N ARG A 203 -27.59 16.56 0.88
CA ARG A 203 -26.67 17.34 1.72
C ARG A 203 -25.26 16.76 1.70
N HIS A 204 -25.11 15.45 1.86
CA HIS A 204 -23.79 14.81 1.81
C HIS A 204 -23.15 14.92 0.44
N CYS A 205 -23.93 14.71 -0.64
CA CYS A 205 -23.44 14.91 -2.00
C CYS A 205 -22.98 16.35 -2.25
N GLN A 206 -23.71 17.35 -1.75
CA GLN A 206 -23.32 18.75 -1.87
C GLN A 206 -22.06 19.08 -1.07
N LEU A 207 -21.93 18.55 0.15
CA LEU A 207 -20.71 18.70 0.96
C LEU A 207 -19.50 18.05 0.26
N MET A 208 -19.68 16.85 -0.30
CA MET A 208 -18.63 16.19 -1.08
C MET A 208 -18.27 16.98 -2.34
N LYS A 209 -19.26 17.48 -3.09
CA LYS A 209 -19.04 18.33 -4.28
C LYS A 209 -18.20 19.56 -3.90
N ASN A 210 -18.58 20.25 -2.83
CA ASN A 210 -17.85 21.43 -2.35
C ASN A 210 -16.41 21.08 -1.93
N TYR A 211 -16.23 19.97 -1.22
CA TYR A 211 -14.90 19.52 -0.81
C TYR A 211 -14.03 19.10 -2.01
N LEU A 212 -14.63 18.44 -3.00
CA LEU A 212 -13.97 18.04 -4.24
C LEU A 212 -13.52 19.26 -5.04
N THR A 213 -14.38 20.27 -5.22
CA THR A 213 -14.06 21.45 -6.03
C THR A 213 -13.06 22.37 -5.35
N THR A 214 -13.11 22.51 -4.02
CA THR A 214 -12.30 23.50 -3.29
C THR A 214 -11.01 22.93 -2.69
N THR A 215 -10.95 21.63 -2.40
CA THR A 215 -9.84 21.04 -1.64
C THR A 215 -9.25 19.81 -2.33
N LEU A 216 -10.02 18.72 -2.45
CA LEU A 216 -9.47 17.43 -2.92
C LEU A 216 -9.06 17.46 -4.39
N GLY A 217 -9.91 17.99 -5.27
CA GLY A 217 -9.65 18.08 -6.71
C GLY A 217 -8.40 18.92 -7.03
N PRO A 218 -8.29 20.17 -6.53
CA PRO A 218 -7.09 20.98 -6.71
C PRO A 218 -5.83 20.32 -6.15
N PHE A 219 -5.92 19.62 -5.00
CA PHE A 219 -4.79 18.90 -4.43
C PHE A 219 -4.33 17.74 -5.33
N VAL A 220 -5.27 16.89 -5.79
CA VAL A 220 -4.98 15.74 -6.66
C VAL A 220 -4.42 16.19 -8.01
N LYS A 221 -5.01 17.23 -8.62
CA LYS A 221 -4.53 17.80 -9.89
C LYS A 221 -3.06 18.22 -9.76
N ARG A 222 -2.76 19.04 -8.76
CA ARG A 222 -1.41 19.54 -8.50
C ARG A 222 -0.42 18.42 -8.20
N LEU A 223 -0.81 17.44 -7.39
CA LEU A 223 0.02 16.27 -7.09
C LEU A 223 0.37 15.52 -8.38
N THR A 224 -0.61 15.29 -9.23
CA THR A 224 -0.45 14.58 -10.50
C THR A 224 0.48 15.36 -11.44
N GLU A 225 0.23 16.65 -11.64
CA GLU A 225 1.07 17.54 -12.46
C GLU A 225 2.52 17.58 -11.95
N THR A 226 2.70 17.63 -10.62
CA THR A 226 4.03 17.66 -9.99
C THR A 226 4.83 16.39 -10.28
N PHE A 227 4.22 15.21 -10.12
CA PHE A 227 4.92 13.94 -10.37
C PHE A 227 5.06 13.63 -11.86
N GLN A 228 4.17 14.16 -12.71
CA GLN A 228 4.33 14.11 -14.15
C GLN A 228 5.51 14.97 -14.60
N PHE A 229 5.57 16.25 -14.18
CA PHE A 229 6.70 17.13 -14.45
C PHE A 229 8.02 16.51 -13.94
N CYS A 230 8.00 15.90 -12.76
CA CYS A 230 9.17 15.21 -12.22
C CYS A 230 9.59 14.03 -13.12
N SER A 231 8.65 13.19 -13.54
CA SER A 231 8.91 12.08 -14.47
C SER A 231 9.54 12.57 -15.77
N GLU A 232 8.97 13.60 -16.38
CA GLU A 232 9.46 14.18 -17.64
C GLU A 232 10.84 14.81 -17.48
N SER A 233 11.04 15.64 -16.44
CA SER A 233 12.25 16.45 -16.25
C SER A 233 13.42 15.68 -15.64
N LEU A 234 13.16 14.70 -14.77
CA LEU A 234 14.19 13.93 -14.07
C LEU A 234 14.38 12.53 -14.64
N CYS A 235 13.32 11.91 -15.16
CA CYS A 235 13.30 10.51 -15.57
C CYS A 235 13.01 10.31 -17.06
N ASN A 236 13.17 11.36 -17.88
CA ASN A 236 12.93 11.35 -19.33
C ASN A 236 11.52 10.87 -19.73
N GLY A 237 10.54 10.98 -18.84
CA GLY A 237 9.19 10.43 -19.03
C GLY A 237 9.09 8.90 -18.91
N ASN A 238 10.21 8.22 -18.65
CA ASN A 238 10.36 6.76 -18.72
C ASN A 238 10.51 6.11 -17.34
N GLY A 239 10.12 6.82 -16.27
CA GLY A 239 10.19 6.30 -14.92
C GLY A 239 9.44 7.15 -13.92
N ARG A 240 9.21 6.60 -12.73
CA ARG A 240 8.60 7.33 -11.62
C ARG A 240 9.68 8.02 -10.79
N CYS A 241 9.39 9.24 -10.36
CA CYS A 241 10.14 9.86 -9.29
C CYS A 241 9.82 9.17 -7.96
N VAL A 242 10.87 8.72 -7.29
CA VAL A 242 10.81 8.10 -5.97
C VAL A 242 11.79 8.76 -5.03
N GLN A 243 11.37 9.00 -3.80
CA GLN A 243 12.27 9.46 -2.76
C GLN A 243 13.23 8.30 -2.44
N PRO A 244 14.56 8.51 -2.59
CA PRO A 244 15.52 7.47 -2.27
C PRO A 244 15.42 7.13 -0.77
N PRO A 245 15.64 5.86 -0.39
CA PRO A 245 15.80 5.51 1.02
C PRO A 245 16.96 6.31 1.62
N GLU A 246 16.81 6.85 2.84
CA GLU A 246 17.83 7.68 3.51
C GLU A 246 19.26 7.15 3.30
N THR A 247 20.09 7.91 2.59
CA THR A 247 21.55 7.74 2.60
C THR A 247 22.13 8.50 3.78
N ILE A 248 22.63 7.78 4.79
CA ILE A 248 23.54 8.34 5.78
C ILE A 248 24.96 7.89 5.39
N ASN A 249 25.85 8.85 5.15
CA ASN A 249 27.28 8.65 4.89
C ASN A 249 27.63 7.77 3.68
N GLY A 250 27.13 8.11 2.48
CA GLY A 250 27.74 7.65 1.22
C GLY A 250 27.75 6.15 0.93
N ARG A 251 27.06 5.32 1.73
CA ARG A 251 26.85 3.89 1.43
C ARG A 251 25.44 3.68 0.91
N PHE A 252 25.31 3.21 -0.32
CA PHE A 252 24.07 2.62 -0.84
C PHE A 252 23.63 1.51 0.12
N ARG A 253 22.55 1.74 0.87
CA ARG A 253 21.90 0.64 1.59
C ARG A 253 21.07 -0.13 0.60
N ASP A 254 21.61 -1.29 0.21
CA ASP A 254 20.85 -2.36 -0.42
C ASP A 254 19.57 -2.60 0.40
N VAL A 255 18.42 -2.32 -0.21
CA VAL A 255 17.08 -2.46 0.38
C VAL A 255 16.85 -3.91 0.88
N ARG A 256 17.66 -4.87 0.41
CA ARG A 256 17.69 -6.27 0.86
C ARG A 256 18.11 -6.48 2.32
N LYS A 257 18.75 -5.50 2.99
CA LYS A 257 19.25 -5.64 4.39
C LYS A 257 18.51 -4.80 5.45
N ILE A 258 17.27 -4.37 5.20
CA ILE A 258 16.47 -3.66 6.23
C ILE A 258 15.86 -4.66 7.24
N ASN A 259 16.75 -5.26 8.04
CA ASN A 259 16.44 -5.94 9.30
C ASN A 259 17.00 -5.09 10.44
N THR A 260 16.35 -3.98 10.78
CA THR A 260 16.43 -3.43 12.13
C THR A 260 15.23 -2.52 12.41
N ILE A 261 14.40 -2.99 13.34
CA ILE A 261 13.22 -2.31 13.89
C ILE A 261 13.59 -1.24 14.94
N GLY A 262 14.88 -1.02 15.20
CA GLY A 262 15.36 -0.15 16.27
C GLY A 262 15.63 1.31 15.92
N TYR A 263 15.45 1.79 14.68
CA TYR A 263 16.03 3.08 14.26
C TYR A 263 15.08 4.29 14.21
N TYR A 264 13.82 4.15 14.62
CA TYR A 264 12.79 5.21 14.47
C TYR A 264 12.70 6.18 15.67
N LYS A 265 13.80 6.46 16.36
CA LYS A 265 13.94 7.68 17.17
C LYS A 265 14.61 8.77 16.34
N ARG A 266 13.90 9.34 15.35
CA ARG A 266 14.35 10.58 14.69
C ARG A 266 13.19 11.57 14.56
N LYS A 267 13.14 12.49 15.53
CA LYS A 267 12.43 13.79 15.53
C LYS A 267 12.85 14.74 14.39
N TYR A 268 13.71 14.29 13.46
CA TYR A 268 14.51 15.16 12.57
C TYR A 268 14.18 15.01 11.07
N PHE A 269 13.50 13.93 10.66
CA PHE A 269 12.90 13.86 9.31
C PHE A 269 11.79 14.93 9.13
N GLU A 270 11.28 15.45 10.25
CA GLU A 270 10.02 16.15 10.44
C GLU A 270 9.96 17.65 10.08
N ARG A 271 10.94 18.27 9.39
CA ARG A 271 10.68 19.62 8.84
C ARG A 271 11.16 19.85 7.43
N GLN A 272 12.40 19.58 7.03
CA GLN A 272 12.89 20.11 5.75
C GLN A 272 12.33 19.40 4.52
N GLU A 273 12.37 18.08 4.45
CA GLU A 273 11.82 17.35 3.29
C GLU A 273 10.30 17.50 3.18
N PHE A 274 9.59 17.43 4.29
CA PHE A 274 8.16 17.71 4.32
C PHE A 274 7.85 19.17 3.96
N LYS A 275 8.70 20.13 4.35
CA LYS A 275 8.61 21.53 3.89
C LYS A 275 8.88 21.68 2.40
N ILE A 276 9.79 20.90 1.82
CA ILE A 276 10.05 20.90 0.37
C ILE A 276 8.80 20.35 -0.35
N LEU A 277 8.28 19.21 0.08
CA LEU A 277 7.06 18.62 -0.45
C LEU A 277 5.83 19.55 -0.28
N LEU A 278 5.73 20.24 0.86
CA LEU A 278 4.71 21.28 1.08
C LEU A 278 4.88 22.45 0.13
N ARG A 279 6.11 22.95 -0.07
CA ARG A 279 6.43 24.04 -1.00
C ARG A 279 6.06 23.67 -2.44
N MET A 280 6.42 22.46 -2.87
CA MET A 280 6.00 21.90 -4.16
C MET A 280 4.46 21.89 -4.30
N MET A 281 3.75 21.58 -3.21
CA MET A 281 2.28 21.60 -3.15
C MET A 281 1.66 23.00 -2.93
N ASN A 282 2.44 24.08 -2.83
CA ASN A 282 1.97 25.43 -2.42
C ASN A 282 2.21 26.56 -3.45
N ASN A 283 2.65 26.27 -4.69
CA ASN A 283 2.94 27.23 -5.78
C ASN A 283 4.29 27.92 -5.65
N ASP A 284 5.34 27.22 -6.02
CA ASP A 284 6.56 27.90 -6.45
C ASP A 284 7.09 27.12 -7.64
N VAL A 285 6.62 27.43 -8.85
CA VAL A 285 7.22 26.94 -10.10
C VAL A 285 8.28 27.97 -10.48
N SER A 286 9.39 27.96 -9.76
CA SER A 286 10.58 28.75 -10.03
C SER A 286 11.76 27.81 -10.30
N HIS A 287 12.92 28.31 -10.72
CA HIS A 287 14.15 27.50 -10.82
C HIS A 287 14.47 26.73 -9.52
N THR A 288 13.96 27.20 -8.37
CA THR A 288 14.09 26.49 -7.09
C THR A 288 13.32 25.17 -7.07
N PHE A 289 12.19 25.06 -7.77
CA PHE A 289 11.34 23.87 -7.85
C PHE A 289 12.04 22.69 -8.52
N GLU A 290 12.61 22.93 -9.71
CA GLU A 290 13.31 21.89 -10.46
C GLU A 290 14.56 21.42 -9.70
N ARG A 291 15.26 22.36 -9.06
CA ARG A 291 16.40 22.05 -8.19
C ARG A 291 15.98 21.20 -7.00
N ASP A 292 14.86 21.53 -6.36
CA ASP A 292 14.34 20.77 -5.22
C ASP A 292 13.91 19.35 -5.65
N ILE A 293 13.25 19.21 -6.81
CA ILE A 293 12.96 17.90 -7.42
C ILE A 293 14.23 17.07 -7.60
N LYS A 294 15.25 17.64 -8.26
CA LYS A 294 16.53 16.94 -8.53
C LYS A 294 17.27 16.55 -7.26
N LYS A 295 17.08 17.29 -6.16
CA LYS A 295 17.69 16.99 -4.84
C LYS A 295 16.90 15.97 -4.03
N THR A 296 15.58 15.95 -4.15
CA THR A 296 14.69 15.12 -3.31
C THR A 296 14.39 13.76 -3.93
N PHE A 297 14.37 13.65 -5.27
CA PHE A 297 13.91 12.44 -5.96
C PHE A 297 15.02 11.75 -6.77
N ALA A 298 14.84 10.45 -6.96
CA ALA A 298 15.55 9.60 -7.89
C ALA A 298 14.55 8.89 -8.82
N CYS A 299 15.03 8.21 -9.85
CA CYS A 299 14.16 7.52 -10.80
C CYS A 299 14.02 6.02 -10.49
N LYS A 300 12.79 5.53 -10.55
CA LYS A 300 12.44 4.11 -10.69
C LYS A 300 11.89 3.89 -12.09
N CYS A 301 12.71 3.36 -12.98
CA CYS A 301 12.39 3.23 -14.40
C CYS A 301 11.24 2.25 -14.66
N TYR A 302 10.48 2.56 -15.71
CA TYR A 302 9.50 1.62 -16.25
C TYR A 302 10.19 0.42 -16.89
N LEU A 303 9.43 -0.65 -17.09
CA LEU A 303 9.92 -1.85 -17.76
C LEU A 303 10.50 -1.48 -19.13
N GLY A 304 11.67 -2.03 -19.45
CA GLY A 304 12.40 -1.73 -20.69
C GLY A 304 13.32 -0.51 -20.62
N TRP A 305 13.31 0.26 -19.52
CA TRP A 305 14.17 1.44 -19.35
C TRP A 305 15.18 1.26 -18.23
N LYS A 306 16.40 1.78 -18.43
CA LYS A 306 17.49 1.75 -17.45
C LYS A 306 18.29 3.06 -17.44
N GLY A 307 19.15 3.18 -16.45
CA GLY A 307 19.99 4.36 -16.21
C GLY A 307 19.48 5.21 -15.05
N LYS A 308 20.33 6.09 -14.55
CA LYS A 308 20.02 6.98 -13.40
C LYS A 308 18.77 7.85 -13.65
N HIS A 309 18.53 8.20 -14.91
CA HIS A 309 17.44 9.05 -15.36
C HIS A 309 16.51 8.32 -16.35
N CYS A 310 16.57 6.98 -16.42
CA CYS A 310 15.77 6.17 -17.35
C CYS A 310 15.94 6.55 -18.83
N GLN A 311 17.14 6.96 -19.22
CA GLN A 311 17.45 7.46 -20.55
C GLN A 311 17.78 6.37 -21.58
N PHE A 312 18.03 5.14 -21.14
CA PHE A 312 18.45 4.05 -22.03
C PHE A 312 17.36 2.98 -22.14
N HIS A 313 16.92 2.70 -23.36
CA HIS A 313 16.04 1.56 -23.63
C HIS A 313 16.86 0.26 -23.67
N GLN A 314 16.48 -0.73 -22.87
CA GLN A 314 16.99 -2.10 -23.01
C GLN A 314 16.34 -2.73 -24.24
N ARG A 315 17.07 -2.74 -25.37
CA ARG A 315 16.77 -3.71 -26.43
C ARG A 315 16.98 -5.10 -25.84
N SER A 316 15.93 -5.93 -25.83
CA SER A 316 16.05 -7.36 -25.59
C SER A 316 17.04 -7.91 -26.61
N PHE A 317 18.15 -8.49 -26.15
CA PHE A 317 18.81 -9.50 -26.96
C PHE A 317 17.82 -10.67 -27.02
N GLN A 318 17.35 -10.96 -28.24
CA GLN A 318 16.45 -12.07 -28.54
C GLN A 318 17.03 -13.40 -28.09
#